data_AF-A0A2J8RY24-F1
#
_entry.id   AF-A0A2J8RY24-F1
#
_cell.length_a   1.000
_cell.length_b   1.000
_cell.length_c   1.000
_cell.angle_alpha   90.00
_cell.angle_beta   90.00
_cell.angle_gamma   90.00
#
_symmetry.space_group_name_H-M   'P 1'
#
loop_
_entity.id
_entity.type
_entity.pdbx_description
1 polymer ?
#
loop_
_entity_poly.entity_id
_entity_poly.type
_entity_poly.pdbx_seq_one_letter_code
_entity_poly.pdbx_strand_id
1 'polypeptide(L)'
;EDWDERAKIDDPTDSKPEDWDKPEHIPDPDAKKPEDWDEEMDGEWEPPVIQNPEYKGEWKPRQIDNPDYKGTWIHPEIDNPEYSPDPSIYAYDNFGVLGLDLWQVKSGTIFDNFLITNDEAYAEEFGNETWGVTKAAEKQMKDKQDEEQRPERSCRRAGRAK
;
A
#
# COMPACT_ATOMS: atom_id res chain seq x y z
N GLU A 1 7.12 -7.50 35.67
CA GLU A 1 5.76 -6.96 35.45
C GLU A 1 5.66 -5.44 35.66
N ASP A 2 6.77 -4.73 35.88
CA ASP A 2 6.79 -3.29 36.17
C ASP A 2 7.11 -2.43 34.92
N TRP A 3 6.62 -2.84 33.75
CA TRP A 3 6.84 -2.11 32.49
C TRP A 3 5.49 -1.69 31.91
N ASP A 4 5.19 -0.39 31.97
CA ASP A 4 3.98 0.17 31.38
C ASP A 4 4.28 0.74 29.99
N GLU A 5 3.72 0.10 28.96
CA GLU A 5 3.83 0.52 27.56
C GLU A 5 2.78 1.58 27.19
N ARG A 6 1.87 1.91 28.10
CA ARG A 6 0.84 2.92 27.83
C ARG A 6 1.47 4.30 27.99
N ALA A 7 1.70 4.96 26.87
CA ALA A 7 2.16 6.36 26.84
C ALA A 7 1.14 7.31 27.51
N LYS A 8 -0.14 6.95 27.50
CA LYS A 8 -1.20 7.71 28.14
C LYS A 8 -2.09 6.81 28.99
N ILE A 9 -2.46 7.31 30.17
CA ILE A 9 -3.41 6.67 31.09
C ILE A 9 -4.63 7.56 31.25
N ASP A 10 -5.76 6.95 31.63
CA ASP A 10 -6.99 7.67 31.91
C ASP A 10 -6.83 8.49 33.19
N ASP A 11 -7.24 9.77 33.15
CA ASP A 11 -7.17 10.67 34.29
C ASP A 11 -8.09 10.17 35.43
N PRO A 12 -7.55 9.77 36.59
CA PRO A 12 -8.34 9.27 37.70
C PRO A 12 -9.19 10.36 38.38
N THR A 13 -8.98 11.62 38.03
CA THR A 13 -9.74 12.76 38.57
C THR A 13 -10.89 13.20 37.66
N ASP A 14 -10.95 12.70 36.44
CA ASP A 14 -12.02 13.01 35.50
C ASP A 14 -13.19 12.06 35.72
N SER A 15 -14.39 12.61 35.93
CA SER A 15 -15.60 11.85 36.22
C SER A 15 -16.67 12.21 35.21
N LYS A 16 -17.42 11.19 34.74
CA LYS A 16 -18.50 11.35 33.77
C LYS A 16 -19.53 12.37 34.27
N PRO A 17 -19.76 13.48 33.54
CA PRO A 17 -20.84 14.40 33.86
C PRO A 17 -22.20 13.69 33.72
N GLU A 18 -23.12 13.92 34.65
CA GLU A 18 -24.47 13.34 34.62
C GLU A 18 -25.27 13.73 33.36
N ASP A 19 -24.95 14.87 32.72
CA ASP A 19 -25.59 15.36 31.49
C ASP A 19 -24.99 14.77 30.18
N TRP A 20 -24.04 13.83 30.28
CA TRP A 20 -23.37 13.25 29.10
C TRP A 20 -24.14 12.07 28.48
N ASP A 21 -24.91 11.33 29.28
CA ASP A 21 -25.63 10.13 28.84
C ASP A 21 -27.00 10.50 28.25
N LYS A 22 -26.97 11.12 27.07
CA LYS A 22 -28.18 11.40 26.28
C LYS A 22 -28.39 10.27 25.27
N PRO A 23 -29.62 9.91 24.92
CA PRO A 23 -29.88 8.88 23.92
C PRO A 23 -29.33 9.31 22.56
N GLU A 24 -28.71 8.38 21.83
CA GLU A 24 -28.12 8.61 20.50
C GLU A 24 -29.19 9.01 19.47
N HIS A 25 -30.38 8.44 19.60
CA HIS A 25 -31.51 8.60 18.69
C HIS A 25 -32.70 9.14 19.47
N ILE A 26 -33.29 10.25 19.00
CA ILE A 26 -34.56 10.78 19.51
C ILE A 26 -35.61 10.72 18.39
N PRO A 27 -36.90 10.49 18.70
CA PRO A 27 -37.96 10.60 17.71
C PRO A 27 -37.97 12.02 17.12
N ASP A 28 -38.06 12.14 15.80
CA ASP A 28 -38.14 13.44 15.13
C ASP A 28 -39.40 14.21 15.59
N PRO A 29 -39.26 15.36 16.29
CA PRO A 29 -40.40 16.13 16.77
C PRO A 29 -41.20 16.79 15.63
N ASP A 30 -40.62 16.90 14.41
CA ASP A 30 -41.26 17.47 13.23
C ASP A 30 -41.83 16.40 12.28
N ALA A 31 -41.64 15.12 12.57
CA ALA A 31 -42.22 14.05 11.77
C ALA A 31 -43.74 14.02 11.92
N LYS A 32 -44.43 14.20 10.79
CA LYS A 32 -45.88 14.06 10.69
C LYS A 32 -46.21 12.77 9.97
N LYS A 33 -47.16 12.03 10.52
CA LYS A 33 -47.72 10.83 9.88
C LYS A 33 -48.20 11.21 8.46
N PRO A 34 -47.80 10.49 7.41
CA PRO A 34 -48.32 10.69 6.07
C PRO A 34 -49.84 10.49 6.02
N GLU A 35 -50.55 11.30 5.25
CA GLU A 35 -52.03 11.21 5.13
C GLU A 35 -52.50 9.88 4.51
N ASP A 36 -51.61 9.16 3.83
CA ASP A 36 -51.87 7.89 3.12
C ASP A 36 -51.47 6.64 3.93
N TRP A 37 -51.21 6.76 5.24
CA TRP A 37 -50.81 5.64 6.11
C TRP A 37 -52.01 4.97 6.78
N ASP A 38 -52.21 3.67 6.52
CA ASP A 38 -53.30 2.85 7.05
C ASP A 38 -52.81 1.95 8.21
N GLU A 39 -53.26 2.24 9.44
CA GLU A 39 -52.83 1.52 10.64
C GLU A 39 -53.35 0.06 10.70
N GLU A 40 -54.40 -0.29 9.95
CA GLU A 40 -54.97 -1.64 9.92
C GLU A 40 -54.19 -2.56 8.97
N MET A 41 -53.60 -2.01 7.90
CA MET A 41 -52.85 -2.75 6.88
C MET A 41 -51.32 -2.66 7.07
N ASP A 42 -50.79 -1.51 7.50
CA ASP A 42 -49.36 -1.23 7.62
C ASP A 42 -48.84 -1.21 9.08
N GLY A 43 -49.74 -1.20 10.09
CA GLY A 43 -49.41 -1.20 11.52
C GLY A 43 -49.25 0.18 12.15
N GLU A 44 -48.87 0.22 13.44
CA GLU A 44 -48.64 1.47 14.19
C GLU A 44 -47.45 2.24 13.59
N TRP A 45 -47.68 3.51 13.24
CA TRP A 45 -46.65 4.34 12.62
C TRP A 45 -45.60 4.77 13.64
N GLU A 46 -44.35 4.38 13.44
CA GLU A 46 -43.21 4.83 14.23
C GLU A 46 -42.53 6.03 13.55
N PRO A 47 -42.36 7.18 14.23
CA PRO A 47 -41.68 8.33 13.66
C PRO A 47 -40.20 8.00 13.36
N PRO A 48 -39.62 8.58 12.29
CA PRO A 48 -38.20 8.43 12.02
C PRO A 48 -37.38 8.95 13.20
N VAL A 49 -36.39 8.16 13.60
CA VAL A 49 -35.44 8.55 14.64
C VAL A 49 -34.35 9.45 14.05
N ILE A 50 -34.13 10.61 14.65
CA ILE A 50 -33.05 11.53 14.28
C ILE A 50 -31.91 11.44 15.29
N GLN A 51 -30.69 11.69 14.81
CA GLN A 51 -29.52 11.76 15.67
C GLN A 51 -29.68 12.93 16.65
N ASN A 52 -29.63 12.64 17.94
CA ASN A 52 -29.75 13.66 18.96
C ASN A 52 -28.55 14.64 18.86
N PRO A 53 -28.77 15.95 18.61
CA PRO A 53 -27.69 16.92 18.52
C PRO A 53 -26.93 17.10 19.85
N GLU A 54 -27.54 16.68 20.96
CA GLU A 54 -26.91 16.70 22.28
C GLU A 54 -26.18 15.39 22.63
N TYR A 55 -26.20 14.37 21.76
CA TYR A 55 -25.44 13.14 21.96
C TYR A 55 -23.94 13.42 21.79
N LYS A 56 -23.21 13.35 22.90
CA LYS A 56 -21.76 13.59 22.94
C LYS A 56 -20.94 12.31 22.77
N GLY A 57 -21.58 11.18 22.46
CA GLY A 57 -20.96 9.86 22.30
C GLY A 57 -20.62 9.19 23.64
N GLU A 58 -20.01 8.01 23.58
CA GLU A 58 -19.50 7.34 24.79
C GLU A 58 -18.45 8.20 25.49
N TRP A 59 -18.70 8.56 26.76
CA TRP A 59 -17.74 9.33 27.55
C TRP A 59 -16.45 8.53 27.72
N LYS A 60 -15.31 9.15 27.39
CA LYS A 60 -13.98 8.62 27.68
C LYS A 60 -13.24 9.64 28.56
N PRO A 61 -12.62 9.20 29.67
CA PRO A 61 -11.83 10.08 30.52
C PRO A 61 -10.70 10.72 29.71
N ARG A 62 -10.27 11.92 30.13
CA ARG A 62 -9.12 12.57 29.51
C ARG A 62 -7.87 11.71 29.68
N GLN A 63 -7.09 11.59 28.61
CA GLN A 63 -5.83 10.86 28.63
C GLN A 63 -4.69 11.78 29.05
N ILE A 64 -4.02 11.44 30.16
CA ILE A 64 -2.82 12.13 30.66
C ILE A 64 -1.57 11.33 30.30
N ASP A 65 -0.44 12.01 30.12
CA ASP A 65 0.84 11.36 29.87
C ASP A 65 1.23 10.52 31.10
N ASN A 66 1.57 9.25 30.87
CA ASN A 66 1.90 8.32 31.94
C ASN A 66 3.32 8.59 32.46
N PRO A 67 3.49 9.02 33.72
CA PRO A 67 4.81 9.26 34.30
C PRO A 67 5.66 7.98 34.42
N ASP A 68 5.03 6.80 34.41
CA ASP A 68 5.69 5.49 34.47
C ASP A 68 5.92 4.86 33.08
N TYR A 69 5.70 5.60 31.99
CA TYR A 69 5.95 5.12 30.63
C TYR A 69 7.45 4.92 30.39
N LYS A 70 7.89 3.66 30.33
CA LYS A 70 9.30 3.30 30.12
C LYS A 70 9.66 3.12 28.63
N GLY A 71 8.70 3.32 27.72
CA GLY A 71 8.83 3.10 26.28
C GLY A 71 8.16 1.79 25.84
N THR A 72 8.16 1.49 24.54
CA THR A 72 7.80 0.14 24.07
C THR A 72 8.93 -0.81 24.45
N TRP A 73 8.61 -1.94 25.09
CA TRP A 73 9.65 -2.89 25.45
C TRP A 73 10.28 -3.50 24.19
N ILE A 74 11.60 -3.48 24.09
CA ILE A 74 12.35 -4.09 23.01
C ILE A 74 13.09 -5.30 23.58
N HIS A 75 12.85 -6.49 23.03
CA HIS A 75 13.56 -7.69 23.44
C HIS A 75 15.06 -7.51 23.19
N PRO A 76 15.94 -7.87 24.14
CA PRO A 76 17.38 -7.77 23.93
C PRO A 76 17.80 -8.60 22.72
N GLU A 77 18.69 -8.05 21.89
CA GLU A 77 19.29 -8.79 20.80
C GLU A 77 20.20 -9.87 21.40
N ILE A 78 19.92 -11.13 21.06
CA ILE A 78 20.72 -12.30 21.44
C ILE A 78 21.34 -12.83 20.16
N ASP A 79 22.63 -13.20 20.22
CA ASP A 79 23.31 -13.82 19.11
C ASP A 79 22.55 -15.05 18.62
N ASN A 80 22.26 -15.09 17.32
CA ASN A 80 21.51 -16.20 16.73
C ASN A 80 22.39 -17.46 16.68
N PRO A 81 22.08 -18.52 17.45
CA PRO A 81 22.88 -19.75 17.46
C PRO A 81 22.86 -20.50 16.12
N GLU A 82 21.87 -20.23 15.27
CA GLU A 82 21.73 -20.84 13.93
C GLU A 82 22.42 -20.03 12.83
N TYR A 83 23.09 -18.93 13.16
CA TYR A 83 23.85 -18.15 12.17
C TYR A 83 25.10 -18.93 11.73
N SER A 84 25.17 -19.26 10.45
CA SER A 84 26.35 -19.88 9.84
C SER A 84 26.67 -19.22 8.50
N PRO A 85 27.83 -18.55 8.36
CA PRO A 85 28.29 -18.05 7.07
C PRO A 85 28.86 -19.20 6.23
N ASP A 86 28.39 -19.34 4.99
CA ASP A 86 28.92 -20.33 4.05
C ASP A 86 29.76 -19.62 2.96
N PRO A 87 31.07 -19.89 2.86
CA PRO A 87 31.95 -19.30 1.85
C PRO A 87 31.72 -19.88 0.45
N SER A 88 31.00 -20.99 0.31
CA SER A 88 30.80 -21.72 -0.95
C SER A 88 29.47 -21.45 -1.64
N ILE A 89 28.68 -20.48 -1.15
CA ILE A 89 27.38 -20.10 -1.73
C ILE A 89 27.47 -19.76 -3.23
N TYR A 90 28.61 -19.24 -3.69
CA TYR A 90 28.82 -18.90 -5.09
C TYR A 90 29.21 -20.10 -5.98
N ALA A 91 29.65 -21.19 -5.37
CA ALA A 91 30.16 -22.36 -6.07
C ALA A 91 29.02 -23.32 -6.39
N TYR A 92 28.91 -23.71 -7.65
CA TYR A 92 27.95 -24.70 -8.13
C TYR A 92 28.70 -25.89 -8.71
N ASP A 93 28.11 -27.08 -8.62
CA ASP A 93 28.74 -28.31 -9.09
C ASP A 93 28.96 -28.32 -10.62
N ASN A 94 27.96 -27.86 -11.38
CA ASN A 94 28.03 -27.80 -12.84
C ASN A 94 26.95 -26.88 -13.44
N PHE A 95 27.30 -26.15 -14.50
CA PHE A 95 26.38 -25.42 -15.36
C PHE A 95 26.47 -25.94 -16.79
N GLY A 96 25.37 -26.47 -17.33
CA GLY A 96 25.33 -27.02 -18.69
C GLY A 96 24.17 -26.55 -19.56
N VAL A 97 23.20 -25.83 -19.00
CA VAL A 97 21.98 -25.40 -19.71
C VAL A 97 21.71 -23.94 -19.41
N LEU A 98 21.49 -23.15 -20.46
CA LEU A 98 20.94 -21.79 -20.36
C LEU A 98 19.47 -21.85 -20.78
N GLY A 99 18.57 -21.59 -19.83
CA GLY A 99 17.12 -21.56 -20.04
C GLY A 99 16.58 -20.15 -19.87
N LEU A 100 15.61 -19.75 -20.72
CA LEU A 100 14.88 -18.50 -20.61
C LEU A 100 13.41 -18.81 -20.29
N ASP A 101 13.06 -18.76 -19.02
CA ASP A 101 11.68 -18.92 -18.54
C ASP A 101 11.16 -17.60 -17.97
N LEU A 102 10.25 -16.94 -18.71
CA LEU A 102 9.76 -15.59 -18.42
C LEU A 102 8.26 -15.48 -18.71
N TRP A 103 7.54 -14.73 -17.88
CA TRP A 103 6.14 -14.36 -18.15
C TRP A 103 6.05 -12.98 -18.80
N GLN A 104 5.36 -12.88 -19.95
CA GLN A 104 5.13 -11.59 -20.63
C GLN A 104 3.65 -11.34 -20.94
N VAL A 105 3.15 -10.16 -20.58
CA VAL A 105 1.79 -9.71 -20.94
C VAL A 105 1.75 -9.10 -22.34
N LYS A 106 2.79 -8.35 -22.72
CA LYS A 106 2.95 -7.75 -24.04
C LYS A 106 4.28 -8.20 -24.63
N SER A 107 4.23 -8.81 -25.82
CA SER A 107 5.42 -9.24 -26.54
C SER A 107 6.18 -8.08 -27.18
N GLY A 108 7.46 -8.32 -27.48
CA GLY A 108 8.33 -7.35 -28.16
C GLY A 108 9.77 -7.29 -27.63
N THR A 109 10.09 -8.02 -26.57
CA THR A 109 11.46 -8.11 -26.04
C THR A 109 12.32 -8.98 -26.94
N ILE A 110 13.51 -8.50 -27.28
CA ILE A 110 14.53 -9.22 -28.05
C ILE A 110 15.74 -9.40 -27.14
N PHE A 111 16.17 -10.65 -26.95
CA PHE A 111 17.40 -10.98 -26.24
C PHE A 111 18.44 -11.44 -27.26
N ASP A 112 19.65 -10.91 -27.16
CA ASP A 112 20.78 -11.27 -28.00
C ASP A 112 22.08 -11.13 -27.20
N ASN A 113 23.20 -11.60 -27.76
CA ASN A 113 24.56 -11.49 -27.21
C ASN A 113 24.78 -12.23 -25.88
N PHE A 114 24.24 -13.45 -25.74
CA PHE A 114 24.53 -14.31 -24.59
C PHE A 114 26.02 -14.66 -24.51
N LEU A 115 26.65 -14.34 -23.38
CA LEU A 115 28.05 -14.67 -23.07
C LEU A 115 28.13 -15.32 -21.68
N ILE A 116 28.82 -16.45 -21.59
CA ILE A 116 29.16 -17.11 -20.32
C ILE A 116 30.68 -17.27 -20.30
N THR A 117 31.36 -16.58 -19.38
CA THR A 117 32.82 -16.59 -19.25
C THR A 117 33.24 -16.48 -17.78
N ASN A 118 34.49 -16.82 -17.49
CA ASN A 118 35.13 -16.68 -16.18
C ASN A 118 36.09 -15.47 -16.10
N ASP A 119 36.21 -14.70 -17.18
CA ASP A 119 37.07 -13.52 -17.28
C ASP A 119 36.23 -12.24 -17.42
N GLU A 120 36.35 -11.37 -16.42
CA GLU A 120 35.64 -10.08 -16.36
C GLU A 120 36.10 -9.11 -17.46
N ALA A 121 37.39 -9.09 -17.77
CA ALA A 121 37.93 -8.19 -18.79
C ALA A 121 37.46 -8.59 -20.19
N TYR A 122 37.41 -9.89 -20.47
CA TYR A 122 36.86 -10.41 -21.73
C TYR A 122 35.35 -10.11 -21.86
N ALA A 123 34.60 -10.23 -20.77
CA ALA A 123 33.18 -9.89 -20.76
C ALA A 123 32.94 -8.41 -21.08
N GLU A 124 33.78 -7.53 -20.54
CA GLU A 124 33.72 -6.09 -20.81
C GLU A 124 34.07 -5.77 -22.28
N GLU A 125 35.13 -6.36 -22.81
CA GLU A 125 35.53 -6.20 -24.21
C GLU A 125 34.40 -6.64 -25.16
N PHE A 126 33.86 -7.84 -24.97
CA PHE A 126 32.74 -8.35 -25.77
C PHE A 126 31.49 -7.47 -25.67
N GLY A 127 31.17 -6.95 -24.48
CA GLY A 127 30.06 -6.02 -24.27
C GLY A 127 30.24 -4.68 -25.00
N ASN A 128 31.47 -4.17 -25.04
CA ASN A 128 31.81 -2.95 -25.76
C ASN A 128 31.77 -3.14 -27.28
N GLU A 129 32.21 -4.30 -27.79
CA GLU A 129 32.17 -4.64 -29.21
C GLU A 129 30.76 -4.93 -29.74
N THR A 130 29.91 -5.51 -28.89
CA THR A 130 28.51 -5.81 -29.25
C THR A 130 27.62 -4.61 -28.93
N TRP A 131 27.02 -4.57 -27.73
CA TRP A 131 26.08 -3.53 -27.32
C TRP A 131 26.66 -2.11 -27.44
N GLY A 132 27.93 -1.94 -27.10
CA GLY A 132 28.61 -0.64 -27.19
C GLY A 132 28.58 -0.02 -28.59
N VAL A 133 28.64 -0.85 -29.63
CA VAL A 133 28.54 -0.42 -31.05
C VAL A 133 27.08 -0.19 -31.45
N THR A 134 26.18 -1.10 -31.07
CA THR A 134 24.78 -1.07 -31.53
C THR A 134 23.98 0.08 -30.91
N LYS A 135 24.23 0.41 -29.63
CA LYS A 135 23.41 1.39 -28.86
C LYS A 135 23.29 2.76 -29.51
N ALA A 136 24.36 3.25 -30.15
CA ALA A 136 24.38 4.58 -30.75
C ALA A 136 23.57 4.62 -32.05
N ALA A 137 23.75 3.61 -32.89
CA ALA A 137 23.01 3.48 -34.15
C ALA A 137 21.52 3.19 -33.90
N GLU A 138 21.21 2.30 -32.95
CA GLU A 138 19.84 1.98 -32.54
C GLU A 138 19.12 3.24 -32.04
N LYS A 139 19.75 4.01 -31.15
CA LYS A 139 19.18 5.27 -30.66
C LYS A 139 18.92 6.26 -31.80
N GLN A 140 19.88 6.45 -32.71
CA GLN A 140 19.69 7.35 -33.84
C GLN A 140 18.53 6.92 -34.75
N MET A 141 18.39 5.61 -35.01
CA MET A 141 17.27 5.10 -35.80
C MET A 141 15.94 5.29 -35.08
N LYS A 142 15.92 5.07 -33.76
CA LYS A 142 14.74 5.28 -32.92
C LYS A 142 14.30 6.74 -32.90
N ASP A 143 15.24 7.66 -32.71
CA ASP A 143 14.96 9.09 -32.66
C ASP A 143 14.35 9.57 -34.00
N LYS A 144 14.92 9.12 -35.14
CA LYS A 144 14.36 9.40 -36.48
C LYS A 144 12.94 8.86 -36.65
N GLN A 145 12.68 7.61 -36.22
CA GLN A 145 11.36 7.00 -36.31
C GLN A 145 10.34 7.69 -35.40
N ASP A 146 10.74 8.09 -34.19
CA ASP A 146 9.86 8.77 -33.25
C ASP A 146 9.53 10.20 -33.71
N GLU A 147 10.46 10.90 -34.38
CA GLU A 147 10.19 12.20 -35.04
C GLU A 147 9.16 12.06 -36.17
N GLU A 148 9.32 11.06 -37.04
CA GLU A 148 8.39 10.81 -38.16
C GLU A 148 7.00 10.37 -37.67
N GLN A 149 6.94 9.52 -36.64
CA GLN A 149 5.68 9.02 -36.08
C GLN A 149 5.03 10.01 -35.08
N ARG A 150 5.71 11.11 -34.72
CA ARG A 150 5.20 12.11 -33.77
C ARG A 150 3.83 12.69 -34.15
N PRO A 151 3.60 13.17 -35.40
CA PRO A 151 2.29 13.67 -35.81
C PRO A 151 1.21 12.59 -35.81
N GLU A 152 1.52 11.37 -36.27
CA GLU A 152 0.56 10.27 -36.31
C GLU A 152 0.15 9.82 -34.90
N ARG A 153 1.12 9.69 -33.98
CA ARG A 153 0.86 9.37 -32.57
C ARG A 153 0.04 10.46 -31.87
N SER A 154 0.32 11.73 -32.18
CA SER A 154 -0.46 12.88 -31.66
C SER A 154 -1.92 12.80 -32.12
N CYS A 155 -2.15 12.54 -33.41
CA CYS A 155 -3.49 12.41 -33.98
C CYS A 155 -4.24 11.20 -33.40
N ARG A 156 -3.58 10.03 -33.30
CA ARG A 156 -4.17 8.81 -32.72
C ARG A 156 -4.54 8.96 -31.24
N ARG A 157 -3.72 9.69 -30.46
CA ARG A 157 -3.98 9.94 -29.04
C ARG A 157 -5.16 10.90 -28.84
N ALA A 158 -5.31 11.89 -29.71
CA ALA A 158 -6.46 12.80 -29.69
C ALA A 158 -7.78 12.10 -30.09
N GLY A 159 -7.73 11.11 -30.99
CA GLY A 159 -8.91 10.34 -31.40
C GLY A 159 -9.43 9.33 -30.37
N ARG A 160 -8.59 8.89 -29.42
CA ARG A 160 -8.97 7.91 -28.38
C ARG A 160 -9.48 8.54 -27.08
N ALA A 161 -9.34 9.87 -26.96
CA ALA A 161 -9.82 10.67 -25.83
C ALA A 161 -11.20 11.31 -26.09
N LYS A 162 -11.87 10.90 -27.16
CA LYS A 162 -13.26 11.26 -27.51
C LYS A 162 -14.17 10.06 -27.36
#